data_AF-A0A7K7XGF7-F1
#
_entry.id   AF-A0A7K7XGF7-F1
#
_cell.length_a   1.000
_cell.length_b   1.000
_cell.length_c   1.000
_cell.angle_alpha   90.00
_cell.angle_beta   90.00
_cell.angle_gamma   90.00
#
_symmetry.space_group_name_H-M   'P 1'
#
loop_
_entity.id
_entity.type
_entity.pdbx_description
1 polymer ?
#
loop_
_entity_poly.entity_id
_entity_poly.type
_entity_poly.pdbx_seq_one_letter_code
_entity_poly.pdbx_strand_id
1 'polypeptide(L)' 'MKILYLLFSVLFLALQVSPGLSSPQREMFFCRGGSCHFGGCPIHLVKVGSCFGFRSCCK' A
#
# COMPACT_ATOMS: atom_id res chain seq x y z
N MET A 1 -8.02 -1.90 -36.77
CA MET A 1 -8.54 -2.72 -35.65
C MET A 1 -7.45 -3.22 -34.68
N LYS A 2 -6.19 -3.47 -35.07
CA LYS A 2 -5.16 -4.05 -34.17
C LYS A 2 -4.46 -3.06 -33.21
N ILE A 3 -4.33 -1.78 -33.60
CA ILE A 3 -3.64 -0.75 -32.81
C ILE A 3 -4.35 -0.47 -31.48
N LEU A 4 -5.69 -0.46 -31.47
CA LEU A 4 -6.46 -0.15 -30.26
C LEU A 4 -6.19 -1.16 -29.13
N TYR A 5 -6.06 -2.44 -29.50
CA TYR A 5 -5.72 -3.51 -28.54
C TYR A 5 -4.28 -3.37 -28.01
N LEU A 6 -3.33 -2.95 -28.86
CA LEU A 6 -1.95 -2.73 -28.41
C LEU A 6 -1.87 -1.58 -27.40
N LEU A 7 -2.57 -0.47 -27.68
CA LEU A 7 -2.64 0.67 -26.75
C LEU A 7 -3.26 0.26 -25.41
N PHE A 8 -4.35 -0.52 -25.44
CA PHE A 8 -5.01 -1.01 -24.24
C PHE A 8 -4.09 -1.94 -23.41
N SER A 9 -3.38 -2.87 -24.06
CA SER A 9 -2.42 -3.75 -23.38
C SER A 9 -1.29 -2.98 -22.70
N VAL A 10 -0.74 -1.96 -23.36
CA VAL A 10 0.31 -1.10 -22.79
C VAL A 10 -0.22 -0.28 -21.61
N LEU A 11 -1.43 0.25 -21.72
CA LEU A 11 -2.09 1.01 -20.65
C LEU A 11 -2.28 0.15 -19.39
N PHE A 12 -2.74 -1.09 -19.55
CA PHE A 12 -2.93 -2.02 -18.42
C PHE A 12 -1.62 -2.47 -17.80
N LEU A 13 -0.56 -2.65 -18.61
CA LEU A 13 0.77 -2.90 -18.08
C LEU A 13 1.22 -1.73 -17.21
N ALA A 14 1.12 -0.48 -17.72
CA ALA A 14 1.51 0.74 -17.01
C ALA A 14 0.72 0.97 -15.71
N LEU A 15 -0.58 0.64 -15.70
CA LEU A 15 -1.39 0.73 -14.49
C LEU A 15 -0.98 -0.30 -13.43
N GLN A 16 -0.62 -1.53 -13.83
CA GLN A 16 -0.19 -2.58 -12.91
C GLN A 16 1.23 -2.36 -12.36
N VAL A 17 2.14 -1.77 -13.16
CA VAL A 17 3.49 -1.40 -12.67
C VAL A 17 3.51 -0.13 -11.82
N SER A 18 2.39 0.57 -11.68
CA SER A 18 2.24 1.57 -10.63
C SER A 18 1.92 0.85 -9.32
N PRO A 19 2.85 0.72 -8.35
CA PRO A 19 2.60 0.05 -7.08
C PRO A 19 1.80 1.03 -6.20
N GLY A 20 0.55 1.25 -6.59
CA GLY A 20 -0.05 2.57 -6.41
C GLY A 20 -1.23 2.65 -5.46
N LEU A 21 -1.87 1.54 -5.08
CA LEU A 21 -3.11 1.66 -4.31
C LEU A 21 -3.40 0.59 -3.24
N SER A 22 -2.76 -0.58 -3.30
CA SER A 22 -3.08 -1.67 -2.36
C SER A 22 -1.88 -2.49 -1.89
N SER A 23 -0.65 -2.02 -2.11
CA SER A 23 0.55 -2.78 -1.71
C SER A 23 0.92 -2.52 -0.25
N PRO A 24 0.74 -3.51 0.67
CA PRO A 24 1.26 -3.44 2.04
C PRO A 24 2.80 -3.32 2.10
N GLN A 25 3.50 -3.47 0.97
CA GLN A 25 4.95 -3.34 0.90
C GLN A 25 5.44 -1.91 1.15
N ARG A 26 4.65 -0.88 0.84
CA ARG A 26 4.97 0.52 1.21
C ARG A 26 4.79 0.79 2.70
N GLU A 27 3.83 0.13 3.33
CA GLU A 27 3.63 0.23 4.79
C GLU A 27 4.85 -0.32 5.55
N MET A 28 5.53 -1.32 4.98
CA MET A 28 6.71 -1.96 5.54
C MET A 28 7.95 -1.05 5.62
N PHE A 29 8.05 -0.02 4.77
CA PHE A 29 9.18 0.93 4.81
C PHE A 29 9.11 1.94 5.96
N PHE A 30 7.90 2.40 6.29
CA PHE A 30 7.68 3.36 7.37
C PHE A 30 7.50 2.66 8.73
N CYS A 31 6.84 1.51 8.74
CA CYS A 31 6.60 0.71 9.93
C CYS A 31 7.68 -0.37 10.09
N ARG A 32 8.95 0.05 10.29
CA ARG A 32 10.14 -0.83 10.37
C ARG A 32 10.07 -1.83 11.54
N GLY A 33 9.37 -2.94 11.32
CA GLY A 33 9.18 -4.02 12.30
C GLY A 33 7.95 -3.86 13.20
N GLY A 34 6.94 -3.10 12.76
CA GLY A 34 5.62 -3.04 13.39
C GLY A 34 4.52 -3.52 12.44
N SER A 35 3.28 -3.61 12.95
CA SER A 35 2.08 -3.92 12.18
C SER A 35 1.21 -2.68 11.98
N CYS A 36 0.63 -2.55 10.80
CA CYS A 36 -0.29 -1.45 10.48
C CYS A 36 -1.73 -1.84 10.82
N HIS A 37 -2.33 -1.13 11.78
CA HIS A 37 -3.71 -1.33 12.21
C HIS A 37 -4.58 -0.14 11.79
N PHE A 38 -5.84 -0.41 11.44
CA PHE A 38 -6.78 0.64 11.07
C PHE A 38 -7.26 1.38 12.33
N GLY A 39 -7.20 2.71 12.32
CA GLY A 39 -7.55 3.52 13.49
C GLY A 39 -6.47 3.47 14.58
N GLY A 40 -6.76 2.80 15.69
CA GLY A 40 -5.89 2.71 16.87
C GLY A 40 -5.07 1.42 16.94
N CYS A 41 -4.08 1.40 17.82
CA CYS A 41 -3.34 0.18 18.14
C CYS A 41 -4.15 -0.70 19.12
N PRO A 42 -4.01 -2.04 19.01
CA PRO A 42 -4.48 -2.96 20.04
C PRO A 42 -3.90 -2.61 21.41
N ILE A 43 -4.59 -2.99 22.49
CA ILE A 43 -4.23 -2.65 23.88
C ILE A 43 -2.83 -3.16 24.27
N HIS A 44 -2.36 -4.22 23.62
CA HIS A 44 -1.06 -4.85 23.86
C HIS A 44 0.07 -4.30 22.97
N LEU A 45 -0.20 -3.33 22.10
CA LEU A 45 0.78 -2.71 21.21
C LEU A 45 0.78 -1.19 21.41
N VAL A 46 1.94 -0.56 21.21
CA VAL A 46 2.09 0.89 21.32
C VAL A 46 2.12 1.51 19.93
N LYS A 47 1.48 2.68 19.79
CA LYS A 47 1.56 3.46 18.56
C LYS A 47 2.97 4.03 18.40
N VAL A 48 3.70 3.52 17.42
CA VAL A 48 5.07 3.95 17.10
C VAL A 48 5.15 4.81 15.84
N GLY A 49 4.03 4.95 15.11
CA GLY A 49 3.95 5.82 13.94
C GLY A 49 2.61 5.74 13.22
N SER A 50 2.62 6.11 11.94
CA SER A 50 1.47 6.04 11.04
C SER A 50 1.83 5.29 9.76
N CYS A 51 0.89 4.52 9.24
CA CYS A 51 0.97 3.90 7.92
C CYS A 51 0.15 4.72 6.92
N PHE A 52 0.02 4.26 5.68
CA PHE A 52 -0.70 5.03 4.65
C PHE A 52 -2.19 5.16 4.97
N GLY A 53 -2.76 6.36 4.82
CA GLY A 53 -4.16 6.65 5.13
C GLY A 53 -4.44 6.78 6.64
N PHE A 54 -5.56 6.22 7.10
CA PHE A 54 -6.02 6.28 8.50
C PHE A 54 -5.51 5.10 9.37
N ARG A 55 -4.35 4.56 9.01
CA ARG A 55 -3.74 3.41 9.69
C ARG A 55 -2.63 3.86 10.64
N SER A 56 -2.59 3.30 11.83
CA SER A 56 -1.53 3.49 12.81
C SER A 56 -0.50 2.36 12.72
N CYS A 57 0.78 2.70 12.84
CA CYS A 57 1.86 1.71 12.98
C CYS A 57 2.01 1.36 14.46
N CYS A 58 1.90 0.06 14.77
CA CYS A 58 1.87 -0.48 16.12
C CYS A 58 3.01 -1.47 16.33
N LYS A 59 3.68 -1.41 17.49
CA LYS A 59 4.75 -2.34 17.87
C LYS A 59 4.69 -2.64 19.36
#